data_AF-A0AAU2JIV7-F1
#
_entry.id   AF-A0AAU2JIV7-F1
#
_cell.length_a   1.000
_cell.length_b   1.000
_cell.length_c   1.000
_cell.angle_alpha   90.00
_cell.angle_beta   90.00
_cell.angle_gamma   90.00
#
_symmetry.space_group_name_H-M   'P 1'
#
loop_
_entity.id
_entity.type
_entity.pdbx_description
1 polymer ?
#
loop_
_entity_poly.entity_id
_entity_poly.type
_entity_poly.pdbx_seq_one_letter_code
_entity_poly.pdbx_strand_id
1 'polypeptide(L)'
;MHRMTSTQARHTRRAVLQSAVDAGARCATADPDLFFRTDGEPQITWQARRAAAIRVCTGCPVRAACEELALRNGDGNHRVDDMVRGGLSGNELAAARAVQAARLAAAVDADRDTEGRLLDDLAIELRTQVGLNPDSRRNGGRLRHDENRTEQNLRIRALAASIRQIRTARRARAGWGVAA
;
A
#
# COMPACT_ATOMS: atom_id res chain seq x y z
N MET A 1 -10.09 21.49 1.04
CA MET A 1 -8.89 20.69 0.70
C MET A 1 -9.25 19.22 0.77
N HIS A 2 -8.90 18.41 -0.23
CA HIS A 2 -9.46 17.06 -0.38
C HIS A 2 -8.65 16.01 0.41
N ARG A 3 -9.30 15.30 1.34
CA ARG A 3 -8.77 14.06 1.95
C ARG A 3 -8.93 12.92 0.94
N MET A 4 -8.05 11.92 1.04
CA MET A 4 -8.16 10.72 0.20
C MET A 4 -9.51 10.02 0.45
N THR A 5 -10.19 9.64 -0.62
CA THR A 5 -11.46 8.92 -0.51
C THR A 5 -11.24 7.47 -0.05
N SER A 6 -12.27 6.84 0.52
CA SER A 6 -12.21 5.43 0.94
C SER A 6 -11.85 4.48 -0.22
N THR A 7 -12.29 4.77 -1.44
CA THR A 7 -11.94 4.01 -2.64
C THR A 7 -10.47 4.19 -2.98
N GLN A 8 -9.97 5.42 -3.06
CA GLN A 8 -8.55 5.68 -3.32
C GLN A 8 -7.65 5.03 -2.26
N ALA A 9 -8.03 5.10 -0.98
CA ALA A 9 -7.31 4.46 0.10
C ALA A 9 -7.22 2.94 -0.09
N ARG A 10 -8.34 2.25 -0.37
CA ARG A 10 -8.32 0.79 -0.58
C ARG A 10 -7.48 0.35 -1.76
N HIS A 11 -7.43 1.14 -2.83
CA HIS A 11 -6.70 0.80 -4.05
C HIS A 11 -5.24 1.26 -4.06
N THR A 12 -4.85 2.16 -3.14
CA THR A 12 -3.47 2.64 -3.05
C THR A 12 -2.72 1.89 -1.94
N ARG A 13 -1.72 1.11 -2.35
CA ARG A 13 -0.84 0.36 -1.44
C ARG A 13 0.07 1.30 -0.65
N ARG A 14 0.43 0.90 0.57
CA ARG A 14 1.42 1.60 1.42
C ARG A 14 2.68 2.02 0.68
N ALA A 15 3.30 1.12 -0.09
CA ALA A 15 4.56 1.40 -0.78
C ALA A 15 4.41 2.54 -1.81
N VAL A 16 3.26 2.62 -2.47
CA VAL A 16 2.93 3.71 -3.41
C VAL A 16 2.75 5.03 -2.66
N LEU A 17 2.06 4.99 -1.50
CA LEU A 17 1.92 6.17 -0.64
C LEU A 17 3.27 6.68 -0.15
N GLN A 18 4.13 5.78 0.32
CA GLN A 18 5.49 6.12 0.77
C GLN A 18 6.32 6.73 -0.37
N SER A 19 6.33 6.08 -1.55
CA SER A 19 7.07 6.59 -2.71
C SER A 19 6.59 7.97 -3.15
N ALA A 20 5.27 8.21 -3.13
CA ALA A 20 4.72 9.53 -3.43
C ALA A 20 5.15 10.58 -2.40
N VAL A 21 5.12 10.23 -1.11
CA VAL A 21 5.57 11.12 -0.03
C VAL A 21 7.06 11.44 -0.18
N ASP A 22 7.91 10.44 -0.40
CA ASP A 22 9.36 10.60 -0.56
C ASP A 22 9.70 11.50 -1.75
N ALA A 23 8.97 11.37 -2.86
CA ALA A 23 9.20 12.15 -4.08
C ALA A 23 8.64 13.58 -4.03
N GLY A 24 7.62 13.86 -3.20
CA GLY A 24 6.81 15.09 -3.32
C GLY A 24 6.56 15.87 -2.03
N ALA A 25 7.08 15.43 -0.88
CA ALA A 25 6.86 16.11 0.38
C ALA A 25 7.61 17.46 0.46
N ARG A 26 6.86 18.56 0.61
CA ARG A 26 7.46 19.90 0.81
C ARG A 26 8.29 20.01 2.10
N CYS A 27 8.00 19.20 3.11
CA CYS A 27 8.76 19.18 4.35
C CYS A 27 10.14 18.51 4.22
N ALA A 28 10.45 17.87 3.08
CA ALA A 28 11.74 17.21 2.87
C ALA A 28 12.95 18.16 2.95
N THR A 29 12.75 19.45 2.66
CA THR A 29 13.79 20.49 2.76
C THR A 29 13.62 21.40 3.97
N ALA A 30 12.65 21.11 4.84
CA ALA A 30 12.39 21.88 6.06
C ALA A 30 13.14 21.24 7.24
N ASP A 31 13.38 22.03 8.29
CA ASP A 31 13.92 21.54 9.55
C ASP A 31 12.97 20.50 10.17
N PRO A 32 13.43 19.25 10.44
CA PRO A 32 12.63 18.24 11.11
C PRO A 32 12.04 18.71 12.44
N ASP A 33 12.78 19.53 13.20
CA ASP A 33 12.35 20.04 14.51
C ASP A 33 11.12 20.95 14.39
N LEU A 34 10.76 21.42 13.19
CA LEU A 34 9.50 22.12 12.98
C LEU A 34 8.29 21.21 13.23
N PHE A 35 8.41 19.91 12.94
CA PHE A 35 7.31 18.96 12.92
C PHE A 35 7.20 18.10 14.18
N PHE A 36 8.20 18.14 15.05
CA PHE A 36 8.26 17.35 16.28
C PHE A 36 8.44 18.26 17.50
N ARG A 37 7.68 17.98 18.54
CA ARG A 37 7.83 18.62 19.84
C ARG A 37 9.08 18.10 20.51
N THR A 38 9.87 18.99 21.09
CA THR A 38 11.06 18.62 21.85
C THR A 38 10.68 18.26 23.30
N ASP A 39 11.48 17.40 23.93
CA ASP A 39 11.26 17.03 25.33
C ASP A 39 11.27 18.25 26.26
N GLY A 40 10.29 18.31 27.16
CA GLY A 40 10.14 19.42 28.10
C GLY A 40 9.66 20.74 27.47
N GLU A 41 9.39 20.79 26.16
CA GLU A 41 8.90 22.01 25.52
C GLU A 41 7.54 22.43 26.13
N PRO A 42 7.39 23.70 26.54
CA PRO A 42 6.09 24.20 26.99
C PRO A 42 5.03 24.07 25.89
N GLN A 43 3.83 23.64 26.28
CA GLN A 43 2.72 23.42 25.33
C GLN A 43 2.42 24.66 24.47
N ILE A 44 2.54 25.87 25.04
CA ILE A 44 2.27 27.12 24.32
C ILE A 44 3.29 27.37 23.19
N THR A 45 4.57 27.06 23.42
CA THR A 45 5.62 27.16 22.40
C THR A 45 5.37 26.14 21.29
N TRP A 46 5.05 24.91 21.68
CA TRP A 46 4.70 23.85 20.74
C TRP A 46 3.48 24.24 19.89
N GLN A 47 2.42 24.80 20.49
CA GLN A 47 1.21 25.21 19.76
C GLN A 47 1.52 26.20 18.62
N ALA A 48 2.40 27.17 18.85
CA ALA A 48 2.82 28.12 17.82
C ALA A 48 3.60 27.44 16.69
N ARG A 49 4.54 26.55 17.05
CA ARG A 49 5.36 25.78 16.10
C ARG A 49 4.51 24.79 15.29
N ARG A 50 3.60 24.09 15.95
CA ARG A 50 2.59 23.20 15.34
C ARG A 50 1.76 23.92 14.28
N ALA A 51 1.30 25.13 14.57
CA ALA A 51 0.56 25.94 13.58
C ALA A 51 1.42 26.26 12.35
N ALA A 52 2.72 26.50 12.53
CA ALA A 52 3.65 26.69 11.42
C ALA A 52 3.85 25.40 10.60
N ALA A 53 4.04 24.26 11.27
CA ALA A 53 4.13 22.96 10.61
C ALA A 53 2.86 22.62 9.79
N ILE A 54 1.67 22.87 10.34
CA ILE A 54 0.40 22.66 9.65
C ILE A 54 0.30 23.55 8.39
N ARG A 55 0.80 24.79 8.43
CA ARG A 55 0.85 25.66 7.23
C ARG A 55 1.73 25.06 6.14
N VAL A 56 2.88 24.47 6.48
CA VAL A 56 3.72 23.76 5.50
C VAL A 56 2.94 22.61 4.85
N CYS A 57 2.23 21.82 5.67
CA CYS A 57 1.41 20.72 5.16
C CYS A 57 0.24 21.18 4.29
N THR A 58 -0.36 22.34 4.58
CA THR A 58 -1.52 22.88 3.84
C THR A 58 -1.20 23.20 2.38
N GLY A 59 0.05 23.46 2.03
CA GLY A 59 0.45 23.62 0.63
C GLY A 59 0.94 22.32 -0.04
N CYS A 60 1.15 21.25 0.74
CA CYS A 60 1.90 20.09 0.27
C CYS A 60 1.08 19.26 -0.74
N PRO A 61 1.62 18.98 -1.95
CA PRO A 61 0.87 18.24 -2.99
C PRO A 61 0.56 16.80 -2.56
N VAL A 62 1.39 16.23 -1.69
CA VAL A 62 1.26 14.86 -1.18
C VAL A 62 0.60 14.80 0.20
N ARG A 63 -0.04 15.90 0.66
CA ARG A 63 -0.65 15.99 2.00
C ARG A 63 -1.62 14.83 2.27
N ALA A 64 -2.51 14.54 1.33
CA ALA A 64 -3.51 13.47 1.49
C ALA A 64 -2.88 12.07 1.56
N ALA A 65 -1.80 11.83 0.80
CA ALA A 65 -1.05 10.58 0.85
C ALA A 65 -0.28 10.42 2.17
N CYS A 66 0.37 11.50 2.63
CA CYS A 66 1.05 11.57 3.92
C CYS A 66 0.09 11.35 5.09
N GLU A 67 -1.10 11.96 5.03
CA GLU A 67 -2.16 11.79 6.02
C GLU A 67 -2.65 10.34 6.12
N GLU A 68 -2.98 9.70 4.98
CA GLU A 68 -3.39 8.30 4.97
C GLU A 68 -2.28 7.37 5.48
N LEU A 69 -1.03 7.62 5.09
CA LEU A 69 0.12 6.84 5.55
C LEU A 69 0.33 6.97 7.06
N ALA A 70 0.19 8.18 7.61
CA ALA A 70 0.25 8.43 9.06
C ALA A 70 -0.83 7.66 9.82
N LEU A 71 -2.07 7.67 9.31
CA LEU A 71 -3.18 6.94 9.91
C LEU A 71 -2.95 5.43 9.90
N ARG A 72 -2.41 4.86 8.81
CA ARG A 72 -2.08 3.42 8.71
C ARG A 72 -0.89 3.02 9.58
N ASN A 73 0.08 3.92 9.78
CA ASN A 73 1.20 3.71 10.71
C ASN A 73 0.76 3.73 12.17
N GLY A 74 -0.39 4.32 12.44
CA GLY A 74 -0.83 4.56 13.80
C GLY A 74 -0.13 5.74 14.46
N ASP A 75 0.32 6.71 13.67
CA ASP A 75 0.94 7.93 14.16
C ASP A 75 -0.04 8.74 15.02
N GLY A 76 0.52 9.53 15.92
CA GLY A 76 -0.21 10.35 16.88
C GLY A 76 -0.70 9.59 18.11
N ASN A 77 -0.89 10.34 19.19
CA ASN A 77 -1.35 9.86 20.48
C ASN A 77 -2.51 10.75 20.95
N HIS A 78 -3.49 10.21 21.67
CA HIS A 78 -4.62 10.99 22.22
C HIS A 78 -4.25 11.76 23.49
N ARG A 79 -3.12 11.44 24.13
CA ARG A 79 -2.65 12.05 25.38
C ARG A 79 -1.54 13.05 25.17
N VAL A 80 -0.80 12.91 24.07
CA VAL A 80 0.41 13.66 23.81
C VAL A 80 0.35 14.19 22.39
N ASP A 81 0.47 15.50 22.27
CA ASP A 81 0.62 16.19 21.01
C ASP A 81 2.11 16.51 20.84
N ASP A 82 2.80 15.62 20.11
CA ASP A 82 4.25 15.60 19.92
C ASP A 82 4.67 15.75 18.46
N MET A 83 3.72 15.74 17.51
CA MET A 83 4.06 15.79 16.09
C MET A 83 2.97 16.42 15.21
N VAL A 84 3.39 16.81 14.00
CA VAL A 84 2.50 17.13 12.88
C VAL A 84 2.81 16.24 11.69
N ARG A 85 1.77 15.54 11.18
CA ARG A 85 1.88 14.73 9.96
C ARG A 85 0.60 14.81 9.13
N GLY A 86 0.73 14.90 7.80
CA GLY A 86 -0.43 15.07 6.92
C GLY A 86 -1.24 16.35 7.16
N GLY A 87 -0.68 17.32 7.88
CA GLY A 87 -1.37 18.55 8.31
C GLY A 87 -2.29 18.36 9.52
N LEU A 88 -2.09 17.30 10.30
CA LEU A 88 -2.80 17.02 11.54
C LEU A 88 -1.80 16.90 12.70
N SER A 89 -2.20 17.37 13.87
CA SER A 89 -1.52 17.11 15.14
C SER A 89 -1.62 15.65 15.57
N GLY A 90 -0.81 15.24 16.55
CA GLY A 90 -0.86 13.88 17.11
C GLY A 90 -2.25 13.50 17.63
N ASN A 91 -2.90 14.42 18.36
CA ASN A 91 -4.25 14.22 18.87
C ASN A 91 -5.29 14.11 17.75
N GLU A 92 -5.20 14.94 16.70
CA GLU A 92 -6.12 14.90 15.57
C GLU A 92 -5.96 13.61 14.75
N LEU A 93 -4.73 13.11 14.59
CA LEU A 93 -4.47 11.80 13.97
C LEU A 93 -5.09 10.67 14.77
N ALA A 94 -4.93 10.69 16.10
CA ALA A 94 -5.55 9.70 16.99
C ALA A 94 -7.08 9.72 16.88
N ALA A 95 -7.70 10.90 16.90
CA ALA A 95 -9.13 11.06 16.73
C ALA A 95 -9.61 10.59 15.33
N ALA A 96 -8.92 11.00 14.27
CA ALA A 96 -9.24 10.61 12.90
C ALA A 96 -9.12 9.10 12.67
N ARG A 97 -8.15 8.45 13.32
CA ARG A 97 -7.97 6.99 13.29
C ARG A 97 -9.11 6.28 14.02
N ALA A 98 -9.54 6.78 15.18
CA ALA A 98 -10.67 6.20 15.91
C ALA A 98 -11.96 6.23 15.06
N VAL A 99 -12.25 7.38 14.42
CA VAL A 99 -13.43 7.54 13.53
C VAL A 99 -13.37 6.61 12.31
N GLN A 100 -12.16 6.29 11.81
CA GLN A 100 -11.96 5.51 10.58
C GLN A 100 -11.44 4.09 10.82
N ALA A 101 -11.56 3.57 12.04
CA ALA A 101 -10.88 2.34 12.46
C ALA A 101 -11.15 1.16 11.52
N ALA A 102 -12.41 0.90 11.17
CA ALA A 102 -12.78 -0.20 10.28
C ALA A 102 -12.20 -0.05 8.86
N ARG A 103 -12.21 1.17 8.30
CA ARG A 103 -11.64 1.46 6.98
C ARG A 103 -10.12 1.28 6.97
N LEU A 104 -9.45 1.78 8.01
CA LEU A 104 -8.00 1.69 8.15
C LEU A 104 -7.56 0.24 8.36
N ALA A 105 -8.28 -0.54 9.17
CA ALA A 105 -8.03 -1.97 9.34
C ALA A 105 -8.04 -2.71 7.99
N ALA A 106 -9.09 -2.50 7.17
CA ALA A 106 -9.16 -3.10 5.84
C ALA A 106 -8.01 -2.66 4.91
N ALA A 107 -7.57 -1.39 5.00
CA ALA A 107 -6.46 -0.90 4.21
C ALA A 107 -5.11 -1.47 4.67
N VAL A 108 -4.90 -1.62 5.99
CA VAL A 108 -3.71 -2.25 6.57
C VAL A 108 -3.66 -3.75 6.25
N ASP A 109 -4.79 -4.44 6.32
CA ASP A 109 -4.87 -5.85 5.92
C ASP A 109 -4.58 -6.01 4.43
N ALA A 110 -5.09 -5.11 3.59
CA ALA A 110 -4.74 -5.08 2.18
C ALA A 110 -3.24 -4.85 1.97
N ASP A 111 -2.60 -3.95 2.72
CA ASP A 111 -1.15 -3.73 2.63
C ASP A 111 -0.35 -4.98 3.04
N ARG A 112 -0.90 -5.82 3.92
CA ARG A 112 -0.32 -7.10 4.36
C ARG A 112 -0.68 -8.29 3.48
N ASP A 113 -1.55 -8.12 2.48
CA ASP A 113 -2.03 -9.20 1.59
C ASP A 113 -0.90 -9.72 0.68
N THR A 114 -0.04 -10.56 1.24
CA THR A 114 1.03 -11.30 0.55
C THR A 114 0.45 -12.31 -0.42
N GLU A 115 -0.69 -12.94 -0.09
CA GLU A 115 -1.37 -13.88 -0.97
C GLU A 115 -1.94 -13.19 -2.22
N GLY A 116 -2.49 -11.98 -2.09
CA GLY A 116 -2.91 -11.15 -3.22
C GLY A 116 -1.75 -10.80 -4.15
N ARG A 117 -0.61 -10.40 -3.61
CA ARG A 117 0.61 -10.16 -4.41
C ARG A 117 1.07 -11.42 -5.15
N LEU A 118 1.13 -12.55 -4.46
CA LEU A 118 1.47 -13.82 -5.08
C LEU A 118 0.50 -14.20 -6.21
N LEU A 119 -0.81 -13.97 -6.03
CA LEU A 119 -1.80 -14.20 -7.07
C LEU A 119 -1.59 -13.31 -8.30
N ASP A 120 -1.27 -12.03 -8.09
CA ASP A 120 -0.98 -11.09 -9.18
C ASP A 120 0.28 -11.52 -9.95
N ASP A 121 1.36 -11.88 -9.24
CA ASP A 121 2.62 -12.35 -9.82
C ASP A 121 2.40 -13.63 -10.65
N LEU A 122 1.70 -14.63 -10.08
CA LEU A 122 1.37 -15.86 -10.80
C LEU A 122 0.49 -15.59 -12.04
N ALA A 123 -0.43 -14.63 -11.97
CA ALA A 123 -1.30 -14.26 -13.08
C ALA A 123 -0.56 -13.47 -14.19
N ILE A 124 0.46 -12.69 -13.82
CA ILE A 124 1.38 -12.06 -14.78
C ILE A 124 2.21 -13.15 -15.47
N GLU A 125 2.84 -14.05 -14.70
CA GLU A 125 3.66 -15.14 -15.25
C GLU A 125 2.85 -16.05 -16.18
N LEU A 126 1.62 -16.41 -15.80
CA LEU A 126 0.73 -17.18 -16.66
C LEU A 126 0.46 -16.48 -18.00
N ARG A 127 0.18 -15.17 -17.98
CA ARG A 127 -0.03 -14.40 -19.21
C ARG A 127 1.22 -14.31 -20.06
N THR A 128 2.39 -14.11 -19.44
CA THR A 128 3.68 -14.12 -20.11
C THR A 128 3.92 -15.47 -20.79
N GLN A 129 3.77 -16.59 -20.06
CA GLN A 129 3.97 -17.93 -20.62
C GLN A 129 3.00 -18.25 -21.76
N VAL A 130 1.74 -17.81 -21.70
CA VAL A 130 0.78 -17.98 -22.81
C VAL A 130 1.15 -17.13 -24.03
N GLY A 131 1.72 -15.95 -23.83
CA GLY A 131 2.14 -15.04 -24.92
C GLY A 131 3.47 -15.41 -25.58
N LEU A 132 4.30 -16.24 -24.95
CA LEU A 132 5.57 -16.67 -25.52
C LEU A 132 5.36 -17.63 -26.70
N ASN A 133 6.08 -17.40 -27.81
CA ASN A 133 6.15 -18.36 -28.89
C ASN A 133 7.25 -19.41 -28.57
N PRO A 134 6.90 -20.68 -28.30
CA PRO A 134 7.85 -21.75 -27.95
C PRO A 134 8.82 -22.09 -29.10
N ASP A 135 8.51 -21.64 -30.32
CA ASP A 135 9.23 -21.95 -31.55
C ASP A 135 10.24 -20.87 -31.95
N SER A 136 10.35 -19.78 -31.17
CA SER A 136 11.23 -18.64 -31.45
C SER A 136 12.74 -18.92 -31.29
N ARG A 137 13.14 -20.12 -30.84
CA ARG A 137 14.55 -20.54 -30.80
C ARG A 137 15.02 -20.96 -32.20
N ARG A 138 15.83 -20.09 -32.82
CA ARG A 138 16.36 -20.15 -34.20
C ARG A 138 17.03 -21.47 -34.68
N ASN A 139 17.21 -22.50 -33.85
CA ASN A 139 18.05 -23.68 -34.15
C ASN A 139 17.52 -25.03 -33.58
N GLY A 140 16.21 -25.27 -33.53
CA GLY A 140 15.65 -26.55 -33.07
C GLY A 140 14.92 -27.31 -34.18
N GLY A 141 15.28 -28.57 -34.44
CA GLY A 141 14.48 -29.44 -35.32
C GLY A 141 13.10 -29.78 -34.71
N ARG A 142 12.21 -30.39 -35.51
CA ARG A 142 10.80 -30.72 -35.16
C ARG A 142 10.60 -31.37 -33.78
N LEU A 143 11.50 -32.27 -33.36
CA LEU A 143 11.45 -32.91 -32.03
C LEU A 143 11.56 -31.91 -30.86
N ARG A 144 12.42 -30.88 -31.00
CA ARG A 144 12.58 -29.85 -29.96
C ARG A 144 11.39 -28.90 -29.88
N HIS A 145 10.63 -28.75 -30.96
CA HIS A 145 9.40 -27.95 -30.96
C HIS A 145 8.30 -28.62 -30.12
N ASP A 146 8.09 -29.94 -30.28
CA ASP A 146 7.09 -30.67 -29.50
C ASP A 146 7.47 -30.75 -28.01
N GLU A 147 8.75 -30.92 -27.69
CA GLU A 147 9.28 -30.86 -26.33
C GLU A 147 9.07 -29.47 -25.70
N ASN A 148 9.45 -28.39 -26.39
CA ASN A 148 9.29 -27.02 -25.90
C ASN A 148 7.81 -26.67 -25.67
N ARG A 149 6.92 -27.07 -26.57
CA ARG A 149 5.47 -26.89 -26.43
C ARG A 149 4.91 -27.69 -25.26
N THR A 150 5.39 -28.90 -25.05
CA THR A 150 4.97 -29.75 -23.92
C THR A 150 5.39 -29.11 -22.60
N GLU A 151 6.63 -28.65 -22.49
CA GLU A 151 7.14 -27.97 -21.30
C GLU A 151 6.36 -26.68 -20.99
N GLN A 152 6.12 -25.85 -22.01
CA GLN A 152 5.31 -24.63 -21.86
C GLN A 152 3.89 -24.95 -21.37
N ASN A 153 3.24 -25.95 -21.96
CA ASN A 153 1.90 -26.37 -21.55
C ASN A 153 1.86 -26.89 -20.10
N LEU A 154 2.89 -27.62 -19.67
CA LEU A 154 3.00 -28.05 -18.27
C LEU A 154 3.15 -26.85 -17.32
N ARG A 155 3.98 -25.86 -17.67
CA ARG A 155 4.13 -24.62 -16.88
C ARG A 155 2.83 -23.84 -16.78
N ILE A 156 2.12 -23.64 -17.90
CA ILE A 156 0.81 -22.97 -17.94
C ILE A 156 -0.20 -23.70 -17.03
N ARG A 157 -0.27 -25.03 -17.11
CA ARG A 157 -1.18 -25.83 -16.26
C ARG A 157 -0.83 -25.73 -14.79
N ALA A 158 0.46 -25.76 -14.44
CA ALA A 158 0.94 -25.63 -13.07
C ALA A 158 0.58 -24.25 -12.49
N LEU A 159 0.88 -23.16 -13.21
CA LEU A 159 0.53 -21.80 -12.80
C LEU A 159 -0.99 -21.64 -12.60
N ALA A 160 -1.80 -22.15 -13.54
CA ALA A 160 -3.25 -22.11 -13.42
C ALA A 160 -3.77 -22.91 -12.21
N ALA A 161 -3.15 -24.05 -11.90
CA ALA A 161 -3.49 -24.85 -10.72
C ALA A 161 -3.16 -24.11 -9.42
N SER A 162 -1.97 -23.51 -9.30
CA SER A 162 -1.57 -22.72 -8.13
C SER A 162 -2.49 -21.52 -7.89
N ILE A 163 -2.86 -20.78 -8.95
CA ILE A 163 -3.81 -19.66 -8.84
C ILE A 163 -5.17 -20.15 -8.31
N ARG A 164 -5.68 -21.27 -8.85
CA ARG A 164 -6.96 -21.85 -8.39
C ARG A 164 -6.88 -22.27 -6.92
N GLN A 165 -5.82 -22.95 -6.51
CA GLN A 165 -5.64 -23.40 -5.12
C GLN A 165 -5.67 -22.23 -4.14
N ILE A 166 -4.90 -21.17 -4.41
CA ILE A 166 -4.86 -19.99 -3.53
C ILE A 166 -6.23 -19.30 -3.49
N ARG A 167 -6.91 -19.13 -4.63
CA ARG A 167 -8.25 -18.54 -4.68
C ARG A 167 -9.28 -19.35 -3.89
N THR A 168 -9.27 -20.68 -4.02
CA THR A 168 -10.17 -21.57 -3.28
C THR A 168 -9.91 -21.50 -1.77
N ALA A 169 -8.65 -21.57 -1.34
CA ALA A 169 -8.28 -21.44 0.06
C ALA A 169 -8.73 -20.09 0.65
N ARG A 170 -8.55 -19.01 -0.12
CA ARG A 170 -8.97 -17.66 0.28
C ARG A 170 -10.49 -17.53 0.41
N ARG A 171 -11.27 -18.08 -0.53
CA ARG A 171 -12.74 -18.13 -0.45
C ARG A 171 -13.21 -18.92 0.76
N ALA A 172 -12.63 -20.10 1.00
CA ALA A 172 -12.96 -20.95 2.14
C ALA A 172 -12.71 -20.23 3.49
N ARG A 173 -11.53 -19.60 3.67
CA ARG A 173 -11.21 -18.81 4.87
C ARG A 173 -12.13 -17.62 5.07
N ALA A 174 -12.57 -16.98 3.99
CA ALA A 174 -13.49 -15.85 4.04
C ALA A 174 -14.97 -16.27 4.21
N GLY A 175 -15.27 -17.56 4.39
CA GLY A 175 -16.63 -18.07 4.59
C GLY A 175 -17.46 -18.22 3.32
N TRP A 176 -16.86 -18.04 2.14
CA TRP A 176 -17.53 -18.18 0.82
C TRP A 176 -17.50 -19.62 0.29
N GLY A 177 -17.32 -20.60 1.18
CA GLY A 177 -16.97 -21.99 0.83
C GLY A 177 -18.16 -22.92 0.52
N VAL A 178 -19.41 -22.48 0.68
CA VAL A 178 -20.57 -23.35 0.42
C VAL A 178 -21.66 -22.56 -0.32
N ALA A 179 -21.55 -22.53 -1.65
CA ALA A 179 -22.68 -22.31 -2.53
C ALA A 179 -22.42 -23.09 -3.83
N ALA A 180 -23.13 -24.23 -3.92
CA ALA A 180 -23.29 -25.18 -5.05
C ALA A 180 -22.03 -25.91 -5.55
#